data_AF-A0A8W7P530-F1
#
_entry.id   AF-A0A8W7P530-F1
#
_cell.length_a   1.000
_cell.length_b   1.000
_cell.length_c   1.000
_cell.angle_alpha   90.00
_cell.angle_beta   90.00
_cell.angle_gamma   90.00
#
_symmetry.space_group_name_H-M   'P 1'
#
loop_
_entity.id
_entity.type
_entity.pdbx_description
1 polymer ?
#
loop_
_entity_poly.entity_id
_entity_poly.type
_entity_poly.pdbx_seq_one_letter_code
_entity_poly.pdbx_strand_id
1 'polypeptide(L)'
;LASRDPKSSPKEQEAGALAMEALHRQVLPFLLRRVKEDVLTDLPPKITQDLLCELSPLQERLYEDFSRMHLHSSDIRECLENIDGQMAGPANKKTHVFQALRYLQNVCNHPKLVLSPSHPEYQMIVGEFTRNGSSMDDIEHSAKLPVLK
;
A
#
# COMPACT_ATOMS: atom_id res chain seq x y z
N LEU A 1 13.07 24.54 13.86
CA LEU A 1 14.46 24.25 13.43
C LEU A 1 14.84 25.31 12.41
N ALA A 2 15.47 26.40 12.87
CA ALA A 2 15.80 27.56 12.02
C ALA A 2 16.63 27.18 10.79
N SER A 3 17.48 26.16 10.88
CA SER A 3 18.30 25.65 9.78
C SER A 3 17.54 24.88 8.69
N ARG A 4 16.30 24.42 8.95
CA ARG A 4 15.48 23.65 7.99
C ARG A 4 14.43 24.52 7.31
N ASP A 5 14.36 25.81 7.65
CA ASP A 5 13.49 26.78 7.00
C ASP A 5 14.04 27.11 5.60
N PRO A 6 13.22 27.11 4.54
CA PRO A 6 13.66 27.53 3.21
C PRO A 6 14.21 28.97 3.15
N LYS A 7 13.93 29.81 4.14
CA LYS A 7 14.45 31.18 4.27
C LYS A 7 15.63 31.32 5.24
N SER A 8 16.22 30.20 5.67
CA SER A 8 17.32 30.18 6.64
C SER A 8 18.59 30.85 6.11
N SER A 9 19.29 31.56 6.98
CA SER A 9 20.57 32.20 6.63
C SER A 9 21.70 31.16 6.52
N PRO A 10 22.78 31.44 5.76
CA PRO A 10 23.91 30.51 5.63
C PRO A 10 24.51 30.10 6.98
N LYS A 11 24.55 31.03 7.93
CA LYS A 11 25.05 30.80 9.29
C LYS A 11 24.18 29.84 10.09
N GLU A 12 22.86 29.90 9.92
CA GLU A 12 21.93 28.99 10.59
C GLU A 12 21.98 27.59 9.99
N GLN A 13 22.19 27.48 8.68
CA GLN A 13 22.38 26.19 8.01
C GLN A 13 23.67 25.50 8.50
N GLU A 14 24.78 26.23 8.58
CA GLU A 14 26.05 25.73 9.09
C GLU A 14 25.93 25.26 10.55
N ALA A 15 25.30 26.08 11.41
CA ALA A 15 25.04 25.70 12.80
C ALA A 15 24.16 24.44 12.90
N GLY A 16 23.20 24.26 11.99
CA GLY A 16 22.38 23.06 11.89
C GLY A 16 23.17 21.80 11.50
N ALA A 17 24.10 21.93 10.55
CA ALA A 17 24.96 20.84 10.13
C ALA A 17 25.89 20.38 11.27
N LEU A 18 26.52 21.33 11.97
CA LEU A 18 27.38 21.05 13.12
C LEU A 18 26.61 20.36 14.26
N ALA A 19 25.39 20.82 14.56
CA ALA A 19 24.54 20.20 15.57
C ALA A 19 24.13 18.77 15.19
N MET A 20 23.81 18.52 13.91
CA MET A 20 23.48 17.18 13.41
C MET A 20 24.67 16.22 13.52
N GLU A 21 25.87 16.68 13.16
CA GLU A 21 27.09 15.88 13.27
C GLU A 21 27.45 15.57 14.73
N ALA A 22 27.29 16.54 15.63
CA ALA A 22 27.53 16.35 17.06
C ALA A 22 26.57 15.30 17.65
N LEU A 23 25.28 15.38 17.31
CA LEU A 23 24.29 14.39 17.73
C LEU A 23 24.62 13.00 17.18
N HIS A 24 24.96 12.90 15.90
CA HIS A 24 25.32 11.63 15.28
C HIS A 24 26.50 10.96 16.00
N ARG A 25 27.56 11.73 16.31
CA ARG A 25 28.73 11.22 17.05
C ARG A 25 28.39 10.73 18.45
N GLN A 26 27.46 11.39 19.15
CA GLN A 26 27.05 10.99 20.49
C GLN A 26 26.24 9.69 20.50
N VAL A 27 25.37 9.47 19.50
CA VAL A 27 24.50 8.28 19.46
C VAL A 27 25.18 7.07 18.83
N LEU A 28 26.17 7.27 17.95
CA LEU A 28 26.82 6.20 17.17
C LEU A 28 27.37 5.03 18.02
N PRO A 29 28.02 5.25 19.18
CA PRO A 29 28.55 4.14 20.00
C PRO A 29 27.48 3.20 20.57
N PHE A 30 26.22 3.65 20.61
CA PHE A 30 25.09 2.90 21.15
C PHE A 30 24.20 2.29 20.06
N LEU A 31 24.50 2.55 18.78
CA LEU A 31 23.75 2.03 17.64
C LEU A 31 24.56 0.92 16.96
N LEU A 32 24.12 -0.33 17.14
CA LEU A 32 24.67 -1.45 16.38
C LEU A 32 23.97 -1.57 15.03
N ARG A 33 24.61 -1.06 13.97
CA ARG A 33 24.16 -1.23 12.58
C ARG A 33 25.18 -2.05 11.80
N ARG A 34 24.79 -3.25 11.36
CA ARG A 34 25.55 -4.07 10.41
C ARG A 34 24.63 -4.39 9.23
N VAL A 35 25.09 -4.27 8.00
CA VAL A 35 24.34 -4.80 6.86
C VAL A 35 24.72 -6.27 6.64
N LYS A 36 23.78 -7.08 6.14
CA LYS A 36 24.02 -8.52 5.88
C LYS A 36 25.20 -8.74 4.94
N GLU A 37 25.42 -7.79 4.02
CA GLU A 37 26.54 -7.78 3.06
C GLU A 37 27.91 -7.63 3.72
N ASP A 38 28.03 -6.93 4.87
CA ASP A 38 29.30 -6.72 5.57
C ASP A 38 29.78 -7.96 6.35
N VAL A 39 28.88 -8.91 6.59
CA VAL A 39 29.09 -10.00 7.58
C VAL A 39 29.01 -11.39 6.95
N LEU A 40 28.29 -11.55 5.83
CA LEU A 40 28.03 -12.86 5.23
C LEU A 40 28.70 -12.96 3.85
N THR A 41 29.93 -13.46 3.80
CA THR A 41 30.63 -13.82 2.55
C THR A 41 30.11 -15.11 1.92
N ASP A 42 29.38 -15.92 2.70
CA ASP A 42 29.02 -17.29 2.34
C ASP A 42 27.61 -17.41 1.71
N LEU A 43 26.85 -16.31 1.68
CA LEU A 43 25.54 -16.28 1.04
C LEU A 43 25.66 -15.75 -0.40
N PRO A 44 25.04 -16.41 -1.40
CA PRO A 44 24.98 -15.89 -2.75
C PRO A 44 24.24 -14.54 -2.79
N PRO A 45 24.49 -13.71 -3.82
CA PRO A 45 23.82 -12.42 -3.95
C PRO A 45 22.30 -12.57 -3.95
N LYS A 46 21.60 -11.64 -3.30
CA LYS A 46 20.13 -11.62 -3.31
C LYS A 46 19.64 -11.39 -4.73
N ILE A 47 18.89 -12.35 -5.27
CA ILE A 47 18.19 -12.23 -6.55
C ILE A 47 16.74 -11.82 -6.24
N THR A 48 16.29 -10.72 -6.83
CA THR A 48 14.88 -10.28 -6.76
C THR A 48 14.21 -10.58 -8.09
N GLN A 49 13.03 -11.19 -8.04
CA GLN A 49 12.24 -11.53 -9.22
C GLN A 49 10.84 -10.97 -9.04
N ASP A 50 10.39 -10.19 -10.01
CA ASP A 50 9.04 -9.66 -10.07
C ASP A 50 8.18 -10.60 -10.91
N LEU A 51 7.17 -11.21 -10.28
CA LEU A 51 6.20 -12.08 -10.95
C LEU A 51 4.92 -11.30 -11.20
N LEU A 52 4.60 -11.08 -12.48
CA LEU A 52 3.35 -10.45 -12.89
C LEU A 52 2.23 -11.50 -12.92
N CYS A 53 1.10 -11.18 -12.29
CA CYS A 53 -0.06 -12.06 -12.19
C CYS A 53 -1.27 -11.34 -12.77
N GLU A 54 -2.01 -12.00 -13.67
CA GLU A 54 -3.27 -11.49 -14.18
C GLU A 54 -4.39 -11.64 -13.13
N LEU A 55 -5.33 -10.70 -13.11
CA LEU A 55 -6.45 -10.74 -12.18
C LEU A 55 -7.38 -11.92 -12.50
N SER A 56 -7.92 -12.56 -11.46
CA SER A 56 -8.97 -13.56 -11.66
C SER A 56 -10.28 -12.89 -12.11
N PRO A 57 -11.18 -13.60 -12.80
CA PRO A 57 -12.47 -13.03 -13.22
C PRO A 57 -13.29 -12.44 -12.06
N LEU A 58 -13.18 -13.04 -10.87
CA LEU A 58 -13.85 -12.53 -9.68
C LEU A 58 -13.19 -11.24 -9.15
N GLN A 59 -11.87 -11.14 -9.23
CA GLN A 59 -11.16 -9.92 -8.86
C GLN A 59 -11.51 -8.79 -9.81
N GLU A 60 -11.50 -9.03 -11.13
CA GLU A 60 -11.88 -8.03 -12.14
C GLU A 60 -13.29 -7.48 -11.89
N ARG A 61 -14.25 -8.36 -11.63
CA ARG A 61 -15.62 -8.01 -11.28
C ARG A 61 -15.68 -7.07 -10.06
N LEU A 62 -14.98 -7.41 -8.98
CA LEU A 62 -14.96 -6.60 -7.75
C LEU A 62 -14.26 -5.26 -7.94
N TYR A 63 -13.23 -5.22 -8.80
CA TYR A 63 -12.60 -3.98 -9.21
C TYR A 63 -13.57 -3.07 -9.97
N GLU A 64 -14.35 -3.65 -10.88
CA GLU A 64 -15.35 -2.91 -11.64
C GLU A 64 -16.51 -2.42 -10.77
N ASP A 65 -17.01 -3.27 -9.86
CA ASP A 65 -18.06 -2.89 -8.90
C ASP A 65 -17.61 -1.74 -8.00
N PHE A 66 -16.40 -1.86 -7.43
CA PHE A 66 -15.80 -0.80 -6.63
C PHE A 66 -15.65 0.50 -7.44
N SER A 67 -15.12 0.40 -8.65
CA SER A 67 -14.96 1.52 -9.58
C SER A 67 -16.29 2.23 -9.84
N ARG A 68 -17.36 1.48 -10.13
CA ARG A 68 -18.71 2.03 -10.34
C ARG A 68 -19.25 2.71 -9.08
N MET A 69 -19.12 2.10 -7.91
CA MET A 69 -19.67 2.65 -6.66
C MET A 69 -18.92 3.90 -6.18
N HIS A 70 -17.61 3.97 -6.43
CA HIS A 70 -16.74 4.98 -5.84
C HIS A 70 -16.26 6.08 -6.81
N LEU A 71 -16.16 5.84 -8.12
CA LEU A 71 -15.79 6.90 -9.09
C LEU A 71 -16.93 7.89 -9.36
N HIS A 72 -18.18 7.48 -9.15
CA HIS A 72 -19.33 8.39 -9.20
C HIS A 72 -19.49 9.20 -7.90
N SER A 73 -18.86 8.79 -6.80
CA SER A 73 -18.78 9.62 -5.60
C SER A 73 -17.78 10.76 -5.86
N SER A 74 -18.27 12.01 -5.83
CA SER A 74 -17.44 13.21 -6.04
C SER A 74 -16.24 13.25 -5.10
N ASP A 75 -16.35 12.63 -3.93
CA ASP A 75 -15.37 12.71 -2.84
C ASP A 75 -14.04 12.04 -3.21
N ILE A 76 -14.06 10.82 -3.77
CA ILE A 76 -12.80 10.12 -4.08
C ILE A 76 -12.15 10.73 -5.32
N ARG A 77 -12.95 11.12 -6.33
CA ARG A 77 -12.44 11.75 -7.54
C ARG A 77 -11.77 13.10 -7.25
N GLU A 78 -12.44 13.95 -6.48
CA GLU A 78 -11.89 15.23 -6.05
C GLU A 78 -10.64 15.03 -5.18
N CYS A 79 -10.59 14.00 -4.34
CA CYS A 79 -9.38 13.68 -3.59
C CYS A 79 -8.22 13.31 -4.51
N LEU A 80 -8.45 12.41 -5.49
CA LEU A 80 -7.43 11.94 -6.43
C LEU A 80 -6.86 13.08 -7.27
N GLU A 81 -7.71 13.99 -7.77
CA GLU A 81 -7.31 15.17 -8.53
C GLU A 81 -6.47 16.17 -7.70
N ASN A 82 -6.63 16.18 -6.37
CA ASN A 82 -5.92 17.08 -5.46
C ASN A 82 -4.69 16.45 -4.77
N ILE A 83 -4.28 15.22 -5.11
CA ILE A 83 -3.09 14.57 -4.51
C ILE A 83 -1.79 15.33 -4.86
N ASP A 84 -1.71 15.93 -6.05
CA ASP A 84 -0.53 16.68 -6.52
C ASP A 84 -0.46 18.12 -5.96
N GLY A 85 -1.52 18.60 -5.31
CA GLY A 85 -1.60 19.95 -4.73
C GLY A 85 -1.23 19.95 -3.25
N GLN A 86 -0.26 20.79 -2.86
CA GLN A 86 0.19 21.02 -1.46
C GLN A 86 -0.87 21.62 -0.51
N MET A 87 -2.16 21.45 -0.77
CA MET A 87 -3.22 21.92 0.09
C MET A 87 -3.81 20.75 0.87
N ALA A 88 -3.55 20.75 2.17
CA ALA A 88 -4.21 19.87 3.11
C ALA A 88 -5.73 20.08 3.06
N GLY A 89 -6.42 19.33 2.20
CA GLY A 89 -7.86 19.15 2.28
C GLY A 89 -8.26 18.61 3.67
N PRO A 90 -9.52 18.79 4.09
CA PRO A 90 -10.00 18.40 5.41
C PRO A 90 -9.65 16.94 5.70
N ALA A 91 -9.14 16.66 6.89
CA ALA A 91 -8.59 15.35 7.29
C ALA A 91 -9.55 14.16 7.01
N ASN A 92 -10.87 14.41 7.06
CA ASN A 92 -11.92 13.44 6.74
C ASN A 92 -11.92 12.96 5.28
N LYS A 93 -11.43 13.74 4.32
CA LYS A 93 -11.36 13.33 2.91
C LYS A 93 -10.23 12.31 2.67
N LYS A 94 -9.12 12.43 3.41
CA LYS A 94 -7.97 11.51 3.33
C LYS A 94 -8.30 10.10 3.84
N THR A 95 -9.17 9.97 4.85
CA THR A 95 -9.57 8.66 5.41
C THR A 95 -10.34 7.81 4.40
N HIS A 96 -11.14 8.43 3.52
CA HIS A 96 -11.89 7.70 2.48
C HIS A 96 -10.97 7.10 1.40
N VAL A 97 -9.91 7.79 1.01
CA VAL A 97 -8.94 7.28 0.01
C VAL A 97 -8.15 6.09 0.55
N PHE A 98 -7.69 6.13 1.81
CA PHE A 98 -6.98 4.98 2.39
C PHE A 98 -7.87 3.75 2.54
N GLN A 99 -9.15 3.94 2.86
CA GLN A 99 -10.11 2.84 2.91
C GLN A 99 -10.32 2.21 1.53
N ALA A 100 -10.41 3.04 0.48
CA ALA A 100 -10.49 2.58 -0.91
C ALA A 100 -9.25 1.78 -1.31
N LEU A 101 -8.05 2.31 -1.06
CA LEU A 101 -6.79 1.61 -1.34
C LEU A 101 -6.70 0.29 -0.58
N ARG A 102 -7.13 0.27 0.69
CA ARG A 102 -7.14 -0.94 1.50
C ARG A 102 -8.07 -2.01 0.93
N TYR A 103 -9.26 -1.61 0.46
CA TYR A 103 -10.18 -2.52 -0.22
C TYR A 103 -9.54 -3.12 -1.48
N LEU A 104 -8.98 -2.29 -2.37
CA LEU A 104 -8.35 -2.75 -3.61
C LEU A 104 -7.14 -3.65 -3.35
N GLN A 105 -6.29 -3.30 -2.38
CA GLN A 105 -5.18 -4.16 -1.93
C GLN A 105 -5.67 -5.52 -1.44
N ASN A 106 -6.79 -5.57 -0.73
CA ASN A 106 -7.39 -6.81 -0.27
C ASN A 106 -7.95 -7.64 -1.43
N VAL A 107 -8.63 -7.01 -2.41
CA VAL A 107 -9.10 -7.70 -3.63
C VAL A 107 -7.92 -8.34 -4.37
N CYS A 108 -6.83 -7.59 -4.60
CA CYS A 108 -5.60 -8.10 -5.24
C CYS A 108 -5.00 -9.31 -4.53
N ASN A 109 -5.14 -9.43 -3.21
CA ASN A 109 -4.62 -10.56 -2.46
C ASN A 109 -5.58 -11.75 -2.54
N HIS A 110 -6.85 -11.56 -2.18
CA HIS A 110 -7.89 -12.58 -2.33
C HIS A 110 -9.29 -11.97 -2.19
N PRO A 111 -10.26 -12.31 -3.08
CA PRO A 111 -11.65 -11.85 -2.98
C PRO A 111 -12.34 -12.06 -1.61
N LYS A 112 -12.00 -13.14 -0.90
CA LYS A 112 -12.53 -13.46 0.43
C LYS A 112 -12.27 -12.36 1.47
N LEU A 113 -11.21 -11.56 1.30
CA LEU A 113 -10.88 -10.47 2.23
C LEU A 113 -11.85 -9.29 2.15
N VAL A 114 -12.66 -9.21 1.09
CA VAL A 114 -13.65 -8.14 0.90
C VAL A 114 -15.10 -8.65 0.84
N LEU A 115 -15.29 -9.93 0.46
CA LEU A 115 -16.59 -10.58 0.38
C LEU A 115 -17.12 -10.97 1.77
N SER A 116 -17.45 -9.98 2.58
CA SER A 116 -18.19 -10.17 3.83
C SER A 116 -19.70 -10.30 3.56
N PRO A 117 -20.50 -10.86 4.49
CA PRO A 117 -21.96 -10.91 4.37
C PRO A 117 -22.64 -9.54 4.19
N SER A 118 -21.95 -8.45 4.53
CA SER A 118 -22.40 -7.07 4.32
C SER A 118 -22.10 -6.53 2.92
N HIS A 119 -21.36 -7.25 2.08
CA HIS A 119 -20.99 -6.81 0.74
C HIS A 119 -22.19 -6.92 -0.21
N PRO A 120 -22.46 -5.90 -1.06
CA PRO A 120 -23.62 -5.90 -1.96
C PRO A 120 -23.68 -7.14 -2.88
N GLU A 121 -22.54 -7.54 -3.44
CA GLU A 121 -22.47 -8.72 -4.32
C GLU A 121 -22.39 -10.09 -3.60
N TYR A 122 -22.35 -10.13 -2.26
CA TYR A 122 -22.06 -11.36 -1.51
C TYR A 122 -23.02 -12.50 -1.85
N GLN A 123 -24.33 -12.26 -1.79
CA GLN A 123 -25.35 -13.30 -1.98
C GLN A 123 -25.31 -13.89 -3.39
N MET A 124 -25.06 -13.04 -4.39
CA MET A 124 -24.99 -13.44 -5.79
C MET A 124 -23.76 -14.32 -6.04
N ILE A 125 -22.57 -13.89 -5.58
CA ILE A 125 -21.31 -14.64 -5.74
C ILE A 125 -21.37 -15.99 -5.02
N VAL A 126 -21.91 -16.03 -3.79
CA VAL A 126 -22.10 -17.30 -3.07
C VAL A 126 -23.08 -18.22 -3.79
N GLY A 127 -24.14 -17.67 -4.41
CA GLY A 127 -25.06 -18.41 -5.25
C GLY A 127 -24.37 -19.01 -6.50
N GLU A 128 -23.49 -18.25 -7.14
CA GLU A 128 -22.68 -18.72 -8.28
C GLU A 128 -21.72 -19.85 -7.88
N PHE A 129 -21.03 -19.71 -6.74
CA PHE A 129 -20.16 -20.74 -6.20
C PHE A 129 -20.90 -22.05 -5.90
N THR A 130 -22.11 -21.95 -5.33
CA THR A 130 -22.93 -23.14 -5.05
C THR A 130 -23.34 -23.86 -6.33
N ARG A 131 -23.63 -23.12 -7.43
CA ARG A 131 -23.96 -23.71 -8.74
C ARG A 131 -22.76 -24.35 -9.41
N ASN A 132 -21.59 -23.71 -9.30
CA ASN A 132 -20.36 -24.15 -9.94
C ASN A 132 -19.61 -25.22 -9.11
N GLY A 133 -20.07 -25.49 -7.87
CA GLY A 133 -19.41 -26.42 -6.95
C GLY A 133 -18.06 -25.93 -6.44
N SER A 134 -17.77 -24.62 -6.52
CA SER A 134 -16.54 -24.02 -6.03
C SER A 134 -16.71 -23.45 -4.62
N SER A 135 -15.61 -23.31 -3.88
CA SER A 135 -15.59 -22.66 -2.58
C SER A 135 -15.03 -21.25 -2.68
N MET A 136 -15.50 -20.33 -1.84
CA MET A 136 -14.89 -19.00 -1.70
C MET A 136 -13.43 -19.07 -1.22
N ASP A 137 -13.04 -20.19 -0.60
CA ASP A 137 -11.69 -20.46 -0.12
C ASP A 137 -10.74 -20.97 -1.21
N ASP A 138 -11.24 -21.18 -2.43
CA ASP A 138 -10.42 -21.70 -3.52
C ASP A 138 -9.36 -20.68 -3.93
N ILE A 139 -8.14 -21.17 -4.03
CA ILE A 139 -6.95 -20.39 -4.37
C ILE A 139 -6.99 -19.89 -5.81
N GLU A 140 -7.73 -20.56 -6.69
CA GLU A 140 -7.92 -20.15 -8.09
C GLU A 140 -8.68 -18.82 -8.22
N HIS A 141 -9.36 -18.36 -7.16
CA HIS A 141 -9.98 -17.05 -7.13
C HIS A 141 -9.01 -15.91 -6.82
N SER A 142 -7.77 -16.20 -6.40
CA SER A 142 -6.70 -15.22 -6.23
C SER A 142 -5.77 -15.24 -7.44
N ALA A 143 -5.39 -14.07 -7.96
CA ALA A 143 -4.31 -13.96 -8.95
C ALA A 143 -2.95 -14.48 -8.43
N LYS A 144 -2.68 -14.33 -7.13
CA LYS A 144 -1.33 -14.51 -6.57
C LYS A 144 -1.07 -15.94 -6.09
N LEU A 145 -2.05 -16.58 -5.48
CA LEU A 145 -1.85 -17.90 -4.86
C LEU A 145 -1.53 -19.02 -5.87
N PRO A 146 -2.15 -19.08 -7.06
CA PRO A 146 -1.82 -20.09 -8.07
C PRO A 146 -0.40 -19.95 -8.62
N VAL A 147 0.13 -18.72 -8.70
CA VAL A 147 1.49 -18.44 -9.20
C VAL A 147 2.58 -18.82 -8.20
N LEU A 148 2.23 -18.95 -6.92
CA LEU A 148 3.14 -19.34 -5.85
C LEU A 148 3.18 -20.86 -5.59
N LYS A 149 2.40 -21.66 -6.33
CA LYS A 149 2.48 -23.13 -6.32
C LYS A 149 3.77 -23.61 -6.97
#